data_AF-A0A383VFP3-F1
#
_entry.id   AF-A0A383VFP3-F1
#
_cell.length_a   1.000
_cell.length_b   1.000
_cell.length_c   1.000
_cell.angle_alpha   90.00
_cell.angle_beta   90.00
_cell.angle_gamma   90.00
#
_symmetry.space_group_name_H-M   'P 1'
#
loop_
_entity.id
_entity.type
_entity.pdbx_description
1 polymer ?
#
loop_
_entity_poly.entity_id
_entity_poly.type
_entity_poly.pdbx_seq_one_letter_code
_entity_poly.pdbx_strand_id
1 'polypeptide(L)'
;MHRGAGAGQTAYSVFPVGNYKFGAKQPKPEKDNLTESRLLRIKQKYDAEGVRRTVDAILLVAQHSHPHVLLLQYGQSHFFKLPGGKLKPDEDEVAGLRRKLELYLSPESELLRSPWDIGEAVGCWSRPNFDTVFYPYNPPHITRPKEVKKLFMVQLPEATYFGVPKNYNLVAVPLFELYDNYSRYGPVIASIPSMLSRLRLNTVAAPAAPLAAGDAAASGGAQGDEYEGVTETHRRSSIAMA
;
A
#
# COMPACT_ATOMS: atom_id res chain seq x y z
N MET A 1 -25.84 15.02 -26.53
CA MET A 1 -25.94 13.56 -26.70
C MET A 1 -24.55 12.97 -26.78
N HIS A 2 -24.09 12.24 -25.76
CA HIS A 2 -23.39 10.96 -25.97
C HIS A 2 -23.15 10.23 -24.63
N ARG A 3 -23.88 9.10 -24.50
CA ARG A 3 -23.63 7.91 -23.67
C ARG A 3 -23.33 8.12 -22.18
N GLY A 4 -24.41 8.18 -21.41
CA GLY A 4 -24.47 7.41 -20.17
C GLY A 4 -24.44 5.93 -20.51
N ALA A 5 -23.27 5.31 -20.41
CA ALA A 5 -23.18 3.87 -20.20
C ALA A 5 -23.23 3.67 -18.68
N GLY A 6 -24.17 2.88 -18.19
CA GLY A 6 -24.10 2.35 -16.82
C GLY A 6 -22.87 1.46 -16.72
N ALA A 7 -21.70 2.07 -16.50
CA ALA A 7 -20.46 1.35 -16.31
C ALA A 7 -20.58 0.63 -14.96
N GLY A 8 -20.58 -0.70 -15.00
CA GLY A 8 -20.45 -1.49 -13.78
C GLY A 8 -19.24 -1.02 -12.97
N GLN A 9 -19.28 -1.21 -11.66
CA GLN A 9 -18.18 -0.84 -10.77
C GLN A 9 -16.86 -1.47 -11.24
N THR A 10 -15.80 -0.67 -11.43
CA THR A 10 -14.47 -1.18 -11.80
C THR A 10 -14.05 -2.26 -10.81
N ALA A 11 -13.67 -3.44 -11.31
CA ALA A 11 -13.33 -4.59 -10.50
C ALA A 11 -11.84 -4.90 -10.52
N TYR A 12 -11.29 -5.24 -9.36
CA TYR A 12 -9.90 -5.68 -9.19
C TYR A 12 -9.87 -7.04 -8.49
N SER A 13 -9.07 -7.96 -9.02
CA SER A 13 -8.82 -9.25 -8.40
C SER A 13 -7.77 -9.10 -7.31
N VAL A 14 -8.05 -9.59 -6.11
CA VAL A 14 -7.17 -9.50 -4.95
C VAL A 14 -6.81 -10.92 -4.51
N PHE A 15 -5.55 -11.30 -4.75
CA PHE A 15 -5.09 -12.67 -4.52
C PHE A 15 -4.46 -12.85 -3.13
N PRO A 16 -4.45 -14.09 -2.58
CA PRO A 16 -3.86 -14.38 -1.28
C PRO A 16 -2.41 -13.91 -1.16
N VAL A 17 -2.05 -13.38 0.02
CA VAL A 17 -0.69 -12.91 0.30
C VAL A 17 0.36 -14.02 0.13
N GLY A 18 -0.02 -15.28 0.37
CA GLY A 18 0.84 -16.46 0.15
C GLY A 18 1.23 -16.72 -1.31
N ASN A 19 0.55 -16.10 -2.28
CA ASN A 19 0.93 -16.21 -3.69
C ASN A 19 2.16 -15.35 -4.05
N TYR A 20 2.55 -14.43 -3.18
CA TYR A 20 3.63 -13.49 -3.42
C TYR A 20 4.88 -13.90 -2.66
N LYS A 21 6.00 -13.94 -3.36
CA LYS A 21 7.32 -14.23 -2.78
C LYS A 21 8.08 -12.94 -2.58
N PHE A 22 8.85 -12.87 -1.50
CA PHE A 22 9.61 -11.68 -1.13
C PHE A 22 11.10 -12.03 -1.09
N GLY A 23 11.88 -11.31 -1.89
CA GLY A 23 13.33 -11.38 -1.91
C GLY A 23 13.93 -10.06 -1.46
N ALA A 24 15.16 -10.12 -0.95
CA ALA A 24 15.93 -8.93 -0.63
C ALA A 24 16.74 -8.45 -1.86
N LYS A 25 16.88 -7.13 -2.01
CA LYS A 25 17.83 -6.49 -2.94
C LYS A 25 18.65 -5.41 -2.25
N GLN A 26 19.60 -4.80 -2.97
CA GLN A 26 20.47 -3.78 -2.39
C GLN A 26 19.68 -2.67 -1.68
N PRO A 27 20.17 -2.19 -0.52
CA PRO A 27 19.49 -1.17 0.26
C PRO A 27 19.38 0.12 -0.55
N LYS A 28 18.28 0.84 -0.32
CA LYS A 28 17.99 2.09 -1.00
C LYS A 28 18.02 3.26 -0.01
N PRO A 29 19.10 4.04 0.04
CA PRO A 29 19.20 5.13 1.00
C PRO A 29 18.13 6.20 0.74
N GLU A 30 17.57 6.75 1.82
CA GLU A 30 16.74 7.94 1.72
C GLU A 30 17.61 9.16 1.40
N LYS A 31 17.05 10.10 0.64
CA LYS A 31 17.79 11.32 0.25
C LYS A 31 17.95 12.30 1.39
N ASP A 32 16.98 12.31 2.31
CA ASP A 32 16.93 13.26 3.41
C ASP A 32 16.64 12.48 4.69
N ASN A 33 17.51 12.60 5.70
CA ASN A 33 17.31 11.96 7.01
C ASN A 33 16.43 12.82 7.93
N LEU A 34 16.30 14.12 7.63
CA LEU A 34 15.60 15.11 8.44
C LEU A 34 14.51 15.81 7.62
N THR A 35 13.39 16.11 8.27
CA THR A 35 12.25 16.82 7.67
C THR A 35 12.65 18.18 7.11
N GLU A 36 13.48 18.95 7.84
CA GLU A 36 13.94 20.27 7.40
C GLU A 36 14.74 20.21 6.10
N SER A 37 15.70 19.28 6.01
CA SER A 37 16.50 19.07 4.79
C SER A 37 15.61 18.68 3.61
N ARG A 38 14.59 17.86 3.86
CA ARG A 38 13.58 17.51 2.85
C ARG A 38 12.81 18.74 2.36
N LEU A 39 12.33 19.59 3.27
CA LEU A 39 11.56 20.79 2.95
C LEU A 39 12.41 21.81 2.19
N LEU A 40 13.66 22.03 2.62
CA LEU A 40 14.61 22.90 1.93
C LEU A 40 14.85 22.44 0.49
N ARG A 41 15.06 21.14 0.28
CA ARG A 41 15.23 20.56 -1.07
C ARG A 41 13.97 20.68 -1.92
N ILE A 42 12.77 20.59 -1.32
CA ILE A 42 11.51 20.83 -2.04
C ILE A 42 11.43 22.29 -2.47
N LYS A 43 11.78 23.23 -1.60
CA LYS A 43 11.80 24.67 -1.92
C LYS A 43 12.77 24.98 -3.07
N GLN A 44 14.03 24.57 -2.95
CA GLN A 44 15.04 24.77 -4.00
C GLN A 44 14.62 24.17 -5.35
N LYS A 45 14.05 22.95 -5.35
CA LYS A 45 13.56 22.33 -6.59
C LYS A 45 12.34 23.02 -7.15
N TYR A 46 11.47 23.56 -6.30
CA TYR A 46 10.29 24.27 -6.75
C TYR A 46 10.66 25.58 -7.47
N ASP A 47 11.69 26.27 -6.97
CA ASP A 47 12.18 27.50 -7.60
C ASP A 47 12.79 27.22 -8.99
N ALA A 48 13.38 26.03 -9.20
CA ALA A 48 14.00 25.64 -10.47
C ALA A 48 13.07 24.89 -11.45
N GLU A 49 12.22 23.97 -10.95
CA GLU A 49 11.44 23.02 -11.75
C GLU A 49 9.91 23.28 -11.65
N GLY A 50 9.47 24.15 -10.74
CA GLY A 50 8.04 24.39 -10.47
C GLY A 50 7.37 23.30 -9.61
N VAL A 51 6.09 23.04 -9.87
CA VAL A 51 5.26 22.14 -9.03
C VAL A 51 5.83 20.73 -9.01
N ARG A 52 6.07 20.19 -7.81
CA ARG A 52 6.50 18.80 -7.66
C ARG A 52 5.35 17.85 -8.00
N ARG A 53 5.59 16.92 -8.93
CA ARG A 53 4.65 15.83 -9.23
C ARG A 53 5.11 14.53 -8.60
N THR A 54 4.22 13.85 -7.88
CA THR A 54 4.48 12.56 -7.22
C THR A 54 3.37 11.57 -7.54
N VAL A 55 3.75 10.31 -7.75
CA VAL A 55 2.82 9.21 -8.00
C VAL A 55 3.10 8.07 -7.04
N ASP A 56 2.05 7.52 -6.44
CA ASP A 56 2.13 6.40 -5.50
C ASP A 56 1.18 5.28 -5.96
N ALA A 57 1.57 4.03 -5.73
CA ALA A 57 0.79 2.85 -6.05
C ALA A 57 0.06 2.31 -4.81
N ILE A 58 -1.18 1.88 -5.01
CA ILE A 58 -1.92 1.03 -4.10
C ILE A 58 -1.88 -0.38 -4.67
N LEU A 59 -1.24 -1.28 -3.94
CA LEU A 59 -1.11 -2.70 -4.27
C LEU A 59 -1.90 -3.48 -3.22
N LEU A 60 -2.83 -4.33 -3.67
CA LEU A 60 -3.70 -5.10 -2.78
C LEU A 60 -3.35 -6.59 -2.80
N VAL A 61 -3.30 -7.17 -1.61
CA VAL A 61 -3.26 -8.63 -1.38
C VAL A 61 -4.39 -9.01 -0.43
N ALA A 62 -4.76 -10.28 -0.38
CA ALA A 62 -5.78 -10.79 0.52
C ALA A 62 -5.15 -11.65 1.62
N GLN A 63 -5.65 -11.50 2.84
CA GLN A 63 -5.39 -12.46 3.92
C GLN A 63 -6.70 -12.71 4.65
N HIS A 64 -7.05 -13.98 4.87
CA HIS A 64 -8.35 -14.40 5.42
C HIS A 64 -9.54 -13.74 4.69
N SER A 65 -9.48 -13.71 3.36
CA SER A 65 -10.50 -13.09 2.48
C SER A 65 -10.71 -11.58 2.69
N HIS A 66 -9.79 -10.90 3.38
CA HIS A 66 -9.83 -9.46 3.61
C HIS A 66 -8.73 -8.72 2.83
N PRO A 67 -9.01 -7.60 2.14
CA PRO A 67 -8.00 -6.82 1.44
C PRO A 67 -7.00 -6.14 2.39
N HIS A 68 -5.74 -6.18 2.00
CA HIS A 68 -4.62 -5.52 2.68
C HIS A 68 -3.84 -4.68 1.67
N VAL A 69 -3.40 -3.50 2.08
CA VAL A 69 -2.54 -2.62 1.29
C VAL A 69 -1.09 -2.94 1.60
N LEU A 70 -0.27 -3.14 0.57
CA LEU A 70 1.18 -3.28 0.74
C LEU A 70 1.83 -1.90 0.98
N LEU A 71 2.51 -1.76 2.12
CA LEU A 71 3.24 -0.55 2.51
C LEU A 71 4.73 -0.85 2.72
N LEU A 72 5.57 0.11 2.37
CA LEU A 72 6.99 0.12 2.72
C LEU A 72 7.17 0.72 4.11
N GLN A 73 7.75 -0.06 5.03
CA GLN A 73 8.16 0.38 6.36
C GLN A 73 9.68 0.50 6.40
N TYR A 74 10.22 1.63 6.84
CA TYR A 74 11.68 1.80 6.92
C TYR A 74 12.23 1.18 8.20
N GLY A 75 13.05 0.12 8.08
CA GLY A 75 13.56 -0.64 9.23
C GLY A 75 12.47 -0.98 10.25
N GLN A 76 12.73 -0.70 11.53
CA GLN A 76 11.76 -0.86 12.64
C GLN A 76 11.02 0.44 12.98
N SER A 77 11.08 1.45 12.12
CA SER A 77 10.41 2.73 12.39
C SER A 77 8.89 2.63 12.24
N HIS A 78 8.16 3.54 12.89
CA HIS A 78 6.71 3.70 12.69
C HIS A 78 6.36 4.46 11.40
N PHE A 79 7.28 4.54 10.45
CA PHE A 79 7.12 5.35 9.27
C PHE A 79 6.81 4.47 8.05
N PHE A 80 5.60 4.68 7.51
CA PHE A 80 5.06 3.94 6.38
C PHE A 80 4.96 4.81 5.13
N LYS A 81 5.24 4.21 3.97
CA LYS A 81 5.12 4.83 2.65
C LYS A 81 4.44 3.88 1.68
N LEU A 82 3.68 4.46 0.75
CA LEU A 82 3.30 3.74 -0.47
C LEU A 82 4.52 3.61 -1.41
N PRO A 83 4.63 2.51 -2.17
CA PRO A 83 5.59 2.41 -3.27
C PRO A 83 5.31 3.49 -4.31
N GLY A 84 6.31 4.30 -4.65
CA GLY A 84 6.10 5.45 -5.53
C GLY A 84 7.22 6.48 -5.50
N GLY A 85 6.89 7.71 -5.87
CA GLY A 85 7.76 8.86 -5.65
C GLY A 85 7.70 9.94 -6.73
N LYS A 86 8.69 10.84 -6.68
CA LYS A 86 8.76 12.02 -7.55
C LYS A 86 8.95 11.65 -9.03
N LEU A 87 8.15 12.25 -9.89
CA LEU A 87 8.35 12.24 -11.33
C LEU A 87 9.55 13.11 -11.75
N LYS A 88 10.17 12.78 -12.88
CA LYS A 88 11.09 13.68 -13.59
C LYS A 88 10.28 14.80 -14.26
N PRO A 89 10.90 15.94 -14.63
CA PRO A 89 10.25 16.92 -15.50
C PRO A 89 9.66 16.24 -16.73
N ASP A 90 8.44 16.62 -17.08
CA ASP A 90 7.68 16.12 -18.25
C ASP A 90 7.45 14.61 -18.34
N GLU A 91 7.76 13.86 -17.26
CA GLU A 91 7.51 12.43 -17.22
C GLU A 91 6.00 12.15 -17.11
N ASP A 92 5.53 11.19 -17.91
CA ASP A 92 4.18 10.65 -17.80
C ASP A 92 3.97 9.97 -16.43
N GLU A 93 2.76 10.05 -15.91
CA GLU A 93 2.42 9.58 -14.57
C GLU A 93 2.50 8.05 -14.48
N VAL A 94 1.97 7.35 -15.49
CA VAL A 94 1.96 5.89 -15.55
C VAL A 94 3.37 5.36 -15.79
N ALA A 95 4.09 5.93 -16.77
CA ALA A 95 5.47 5.56 -17.04
C ALA A 95 6.38 5.82 -15.83
N GLY A 96 6.19 6.96 -15.17
CA GLY A 96 6.95 7.33 -13.98
C GLY A 96 6.65 6.45 -12.78
N LEU A 97 5.38 6.07 -12.57
CA LEU A 97 5.01 5.12 -11.52
C LEU A 97 5.61 3.74 -11.78
N ARG A 98 5.54 3.24 -13.02
CA ARG A 98 6.18 1.98 -13.43
C ARG A 98 7.67 1.98 -13.09
N ARG A 99 8.39 3.03 -13.49
CA ARG A 99 9.81 3.22 -13.14
C ARG A 99 10.05 3.22 -11.62
N LYS A 100 9.13 3.77 -10.82
CA LYS A 100 9.25 3.75 -9.35
C LYS A 100 9.02 2.36 -8.78
N LEU A 101 8.02 1.64 -9.27
CA LEU A 101 7.74 0.27 -8.87
C LEU A 101 8.89 -0.67 -9.22
N GLU A 102 9.48 -0.55 -10.40
CA GLU A 102 10.71 -1.28 -10.77
C GLU A 102 11.84 -1.02 -9.77
N LEU A 103 12.07 0.25 -9.47
CA LEU A 103 13.13 0.67 -8.57
C LEU A 103 12.91 0.17 -7.13
N TYR A 104 11.67 0.12 -6.64
CA TYR A 104 11.38 -0.26 -5.24
C TYR A 104 11.05 -1.74 -5.05
N LEU A 105 10.39 -2.39 -6.00
CA LEU A 105 9.75 -3.69 -5.78
C LEU A 105 10.05 -4.75 -6.84
N SER A 106 10.64 -4.40 -8.00
CA SER A 106 11.04 -5.44 -8.95
C SER A 106 12.32 -6.17 -8.48
N PRO A 107 12.41 -7.49 -8.71
CA PRO A 107 13.60 -8.28 -8.45
C PRO A 107 14.76 -7.88 -9.36
N GLU A 108 15.98 -8.14 -8.89
CA GLU A 108 17.21 -7.93 -9.69
C GLU A 108 17.23 -8.85 -10.91
N SER A 109 16.87 -10.14 -10.72
CA SER A 109 16.73 -11.11 -11.81
C SER A 109 15.56 -10.76 -12.72
N GLU A 110 15.84 -10.58 -14.02
CA GLU A 110 14.83 -10.25 -15.03
C GLU A 110 13.82 -11.38 -15.24
N LEU A 111 14.26 -12.63 -15.06
CA LEU A 111 13.43 -13.84 -15.19
C LEU A 111 12.29 -13.88 -14.17
N LEU A 112 12.43 -13.15 -13.05
CA LEU A 112 11.42 -13.08 -11.99
C LEU A 112 10.53 -11.83 -12.10
N ARG A 113 10.82 -10.91 -13.03
CA ARG A 113 10.05 -9.66 -13.15
C ARG A 113 8.72 -9.94 -13.83
N SER A 114 7.64 -9.41 -13.23
CA SER A 114 6.33 -9.31 -13.86
C SER A 114 6.07 -7.87 -14.31
N PRO A 115 5.32 -7.63 -15.39
CA PRO A 115 4.92 -6.30 -15.79
C PRO A 115 3.98 -5.67 -14.75
N TRP A 116 4.08 -4.34 -14.60
CA TRP A 116 3.19 -3.58 -13.73
C TRP A 116 1.97 -3.09 -14.50
N ASP A 117 0.80 -3.58 -14.12
CA ASP A 117 -0.50 -3.15 -14.66
C ASP A 117 -1.06 -2.00 -13.82
N ILE A 118 -0.82 -0.77 -14.30
CA ILE A 118 -1.21 0.46 -13.61
C ILE A 118 -2.59 0.86 -14.12
N GLY A 119 -3.58 0.77 -13.24
CA GLY A 119 -4.96 1.12 -13.52
C GLY A 119 -5.26 2.60 -13.29
N GLU A 120 -6.49 2.88 -12.86
CA GLU A 120 -6.98 4.25 -12.71
C GLU A 120 -6.39 4.99 -11.49
N ALA A 121 -6.36 6.32 -11.57
CA ALA A 121 -6.10 7.16 -10.41
C ALA A 121 -7.31 7.15 -9.47
N VAL A 122 -7.07 6.84 -8.20
CA VAL A 122 -8.12 6.78 -7.17
C VAL A 122 -8.10 7.95 -6.19
N GLY A 123 -7.03 8.74 -6.20
CA GLY A 123 -6.91 9.92 -5.35
C GLY A 123 -5.92 10.95 -5.90
N CYS A 124 -6.21 12.23 -5.66
CA CYS A 124 -5.33 13.34 -5.99
C CYS A 124 -5.24 14.29 -4.79
N TRP A 125 -4.02 14.57 -4.34
CA TRP A 125 -3.74 15.34 -3.14
C TRP A 125 -2.84 16.52 -3.47
N SER A 126 -3.17 17.69 -2.95
CA SER A 126 -2.42 18.93 -3.13
C SER A 126 -1.76 19.36 -1.83
N ARG A 127 -0.49 19.74 -1.91
CA ARG A 127 0.25 20.39 -0.83
C ARG A 127 0.42 21.87 -1.19
N PRO A 128 -0.23 22.80 -0.49
CA PRO A 128 -0.22 24.21 -0.86
C PRO A 128 1.09 24.92 -0.50
N ASN A 129 1.76 24.50 0.58
CA ASN A 129 2.91 25.17 1.19
C ASN A 129 4.12 24.24 1.35
N PHE A 130 5.27 24.77 1.75
CA PHE A 130 6.47 23.98 2.06
C PHE A 130 6.39 23.37 3.47
N ASP A 131 5.36 22.59 3.72
CA ASP A 131 5.11 21.87 4.96
C ASP A 131 4.88 20.37 4.67
N THR A 132 4.30 19.64 5.63
CA THR A 132 4.01 18.21 5.51
C THR A 132 2.57 17.90 5.10
N VAL A 133 1.68 18.90 5.07
CA VAL A 133 0.23 18.71 4.99
C VAL A 133 -0.22 18.55 3.54
N PHE A 134 -1.12 17.59 3.32
CA PHE A 134 -1.79 17.38 2.04
C PHE A 134 -3.30 17.52 2.23
N TYR A 135 -3.95 18.06 1.22
CA TYR A 135 -5.40 18.18 1.14
C TYR A 135 -5.91 17.36 -0.05
N PRO A 136 -7.06 16.66 0.06
CA PRO A 136 -7.65 15.88 -1.03
C PRO A 136 -8.38 16.76 -2.06
N TYR A 137 -7.97 18.03 -2.18
CA TYR A 137 -8.45 19.04 -3.10
C TYR A 137 -7.39 20.14 -3.21
N ASN A 138 -7.53 21.05 -4.18
CA ASN A 138 -6.72 22.26 -4.22
C ASN A 138 -7.37 23.36 -3.36
N PRO A 139 -6.75 23.84 -2.27
CA PRO A 139 -7.38 24.83 -1.39
C PRO A 139 -7.70 26.15 -2.10
N PRO A 140 -8.70 26.93 -1.62
CA PRO A 140 -9.06 28.22 -2.19
C PRO A 140 -7.85 29.15 -2.30
N HIS A 141 -7.81 29.95 -3.38
CA HIS A 141 -6.76 30.94 -3.67
C HIS A 141 -5.35 30.37 -3.91
N ILE A 142 -5.15 29.05 -3.86
CA ILE A 142 -3.89 28.40 -4.20
C ILE A 142 -3.83 28.18 -5.71
N THR A 143 -3.11 29.05 -6.42
CA THR A 143 -2.86 28.89 -7.86
C THR A 143 -1.65 28.03 -8.17
N ARG A 144 -0.69 27.93 -7.24
CA ARG A 144 0.57 27.20 -7.41
C ARG A 144 0.91 26.34 -6.18
N PRO A 145 0.36 25.10 -6.09
CA PRO A 145 0.71 24.18 -5.02
C PRO A 145 2.17 23.75 -5.11
N LYS A 146 2.78 23.35 -3.99
CA LYS A 146 4.18 22.91 -3.93
C LYS A 146 4.36 21.45 -4.34
N GLU A 147 3.34 20.63 -4.13
CA GLU A 147 3.33 19.24 -4.59
C GLU A 147 1.92 18.78 -4.94
N VAL A 148 1.79 18.05 -6.05
CA VAL A 148 0.59 17.30 -6.42
C VAL A 148 0.96 15.82 -6.40
N LYS A 149 0.20 15.06 -5.61
CA LYS A 149 0.38 13.62 -5.42
C LYS A 149 -0.84 12.87 -5.95
N LYS A 150 -0.64 11.94 -6.87
CA LYS A 150 -1.69 11.04 -7.36
C LYS A 150 -1.45 9.61 -6.90
N LEU A 151 -2.53 8.93 -6.54
CA LEU A 151 -2.53 7.54 -6.14
C LEU A 151 -3.21 6.70 -7.22
N PHE A 152 -2.56 5.64 -7.64
CA PHE A 152 -3.05 4.73 -8.68
C PHE A 152 -3.31 3.35 -8.10
N MET A 153 -4.43 2.75 -8.49
CA MET A 153 -4.65 1.32 -8.24
C MET A 153 -3.78 0.51 -9.22
N VAL A 154 -3.04 -0.47 -8.71
CA VAL A 154 -2.17 -1.31 -9.54
C VAL A 154 -2.61 -2.77 -9.37
N GLN A 155 -3.00 -3.40 -10.49
CA GLN A 155 -3.43 -4.79 -10.50
C GLN A 155 -2.20 -5.69 -10.39
N LEU A 156 -2.13 -6.48 -9.31
CA LEU A 156 -1.12 -7.51 -9.17
C LEU A 156 -1.52 -8.76 -9.97
N PRO A 157 -0.56 -9.48 -10.59
CA PRO A 157 -0.83 -10.80 -11.13
C PRO A 157 -1.17 -11.78 -10.00
N GLU A 158 -1.70 -12.94 -10.35
CA GLU A 158 -2.09 -13.98 -9.38
C GLU A 158 -0.94 -14.39 -8.45
N ALA A 159 0.28 -14.43 -8.96
CA ALA A 159 1.50 -14.67 -8.21
C ALA A 159 2.65 -13.85 -8.81
N THR A 160 3.54 -13.33 -7.97
CA THR A 160 4.77 -12.66 -8.41
C THR A 160 5.85 -12.71 -7.35
N TYR A 161 7.04 -12.27 -7.73
CA TYR A 161 8.20 -12.14 -6.85
C TYR A 161 8.54 -10.65 -6.69
N PHE A 162 8.56 -10.17 -5.45
CA PHE A 162 9.01 -8.82 -5.12
C PHE A 162 10.48 -8.82 -4.70
N GLY A 163 11.26 -7.88 -5.24
CA GLY A 163 12.59 -7.55 -4.74
C GLY A 163 12.53 -6.31 -3.86
N VAL A 164 12.58 -6.48 -2.54
CA VAL A 164 12.47 -5.43 -1.53
C VAL A 164 13.87 -4.99 -1.06
N PRO A 165 14.20 -3.68 -1.05
CA PRO A 165 15.49 -3.21 -0.54
C PRO A 165 15.67 -3.56 0.93
N LYS A 166 16.84 -4.07 1.32
CA LYS A 166 17.14 -4.56 2.69
C LYS A 166 16.85 -3.60 3.85
N ASN A 167 16.75 -2.29 3.59
CA ASN A 167 16.43 -1.28 4.59
C ASN A 167 14.92 -0.96 4.69
N TYR A 168 14.10 -1.66 3.92
CA TYR A 168 12.64 -1.60 4.00
C TYR A 168 12.06 -2.98 4.28
N ASN A 169 10.98 -3.00 5.05
CA ASN A 169 10.06 -4.14 5.13
C ASN A 169 8.86 -3.84 4.24
N LEU A 170 8.36 -4.84 3.52
CA LEU A 170 7.10 -4.76 2.79
C LEU A 170 6.02 -5.43 3.62
N VAL A 171 5.10 -4.64 4.17
CA VAL A 171 4.08 -5.11 5.11
C VAL A 171 2.69 -5.02 4.49
N ALA A 172 1.83 -6.00 4.77
CA ALA A 172 0.44 -5.99 4.37
C ALA A 172 -0.42 -5.46 5.53
N VAL A 173 -1.08 -4.32 5.33
CA VAL A 173 -1.91 -3.67 6.36
C VAL A 173 -3.39 -3.75 5.98
N PRO A 174 -4.27 -4.33 6.81
CA PRO A 174 -5.68 -4.48 6.50
C PRO A 174 -6.39 -3.13 6.40
N LEU A 175 -7.43 -3.04 5.57
CA LEU A 175 -8.17 -1.79 5.38
C LEU A 175 -8.76 -1.24 6.69
N PHE A 176 -9.18 -2.12 7.60
CA PHE A 176 -9.72 -1.70 8.91
C PHE A 176 -8.67 -1.08 9.84
N GLU A 177 -7.39 -1.41 9.69
CA GLU A 177 -6.31 -0.79 10.49
C GLU A 177 -5.93 0.59 9.94
N LEU A 178 -6.11 0.79 8.62
CA LEU A 178 -5.85 2.06 7.95
C LEU A 178 -6.95 3.08 8.21
N TYR A 179 -8.22 2.66 8.17
CA TYR A 179 -9.37 3.55 8.20
C TYR A 179 -9.34 4.48 9.42
N ASP A 180 -9.38 5.79 9.14
CA ASP A 180 -9.33 6.89 10.13
C ASP A 180 -8.13 6.86 11.11
N ASN A 181 -7.10 6.07 10.82
CA ASN A 181 -5.90 5.97 11.65
C ASN A 181 -4.82 6.98 11.22
N TYR A 182 -5.20 8.26 11.25
CA TYR A 182 -4.38 9.39 10.80
C TYR A 182 -3.08 9.55 11.59
N SER A 183 -3.10 9.24 12.89
CA SER A 183 -1.94 9.37 13.77
C SER A 183 -0.81 8.42 13.39
N ARG A 184 -1.13 7.21 12.91
CA ARG A 184 -0.15 6.20 12.53
C ARG A 184 0.24 6.27 11.06
N TYR A 185 -0.73 6.45 10.16
CA TYR A 185 -0.50 6.31 8.72
C TYR A 185 -0.51 7.65 7.96
N GLY A 186 -0.87 8.74 8.63
CA GLY A 186 -1.09 10.04 7.99
C GLY A 186 -2.34 10.07 7.10
N PRO A 187 -2.75 11.28 6.66
CA PRO A 187 -4.01 11.48 5.94
C PRO A 187 -4.12 10.72 4.63
N VAL A 188 -3.04 10.63 3.86
CA VAL A 188 -3.10 10.01 2.54
C VAL A 188 -3.36 8.50 2.62
N ILE A 189 -2.65 7.79 3.51
CA ILE A 189 -2.76 6.33 3.63
C ILE A 189 -4.02 5.96 4.42
N ALA A 190 -4.33 6.68 5.50
CA ALA A 190 -5.51 6.39 6.33
C ALA A 190 -6.84 6.56 5.57
N SER A 191 -6.88 7.40 4.53
CA SER A 191 -8.06 7.57 3.68
C SER A 191 -8.18 6.57 2.52
N ILE A 192 -7.22 5.64 2.35
CA ILE A 192 -7.26 4.63 1.26
C ILE A 192 -8.56 3.81 1.27
N PRO A 193 -9.06 3.31 2.41
CA PRO A 193 -10.32 2.56 2.43
C PRO A 193 -11.48 3.36 1.82
N SER A 194 -11.57 4.66 2.10
CA SER A 194 -12.59 5.56 1.52
C SER A 194 -12.40 5.72 0.00
N MET A 195 -11.15 5.86 -0.47
CA MET A 195 -10.84 5.96 -1.91
C MET A 195 -11.19 4.67 -2.68
N LEU A 196 -11.00 3.51 -2.06
CA LEU A 196 -11.29 2.20 -2.65
C LEU A 196 -12.77 1.80 -2.57
N SER A 197 -13.59 2.47 -1.74
CA SER A 197 -15.01 2.14 -1.53
C SER A 197 -15.85 2.14 -2.81
N ARG A 198 -15.42 2.90 -3.82
CA ARG A 198 -16.06 2.95 -5.14
C ARG A 198 -15.68 1.78 -6.06
N LEU A 199 -14.74 0.92 -5.68
CA LEU A 199 -14.23 -0.19 -6.49
C LEU A 199 -14.80 -1.52 -6.00
N ARG A 200 -14.94 -2.48 -6.92
CA ARG A 200 -15.28 -3.87 -6.58
C ARG A 200 -14.02 -4.67 -6.35
N LEU A 201 -13.75 -5.05 -5.11
CA LEU A 201 -12.59 -5.89 -4.76
C LEU A 201 -13.01 -7.36 -4.70
N ASN A 202 -12.57 -8.16 -5.67
CA ASN A 202 -12.85 -9.59 -5.72
C ASN A 202 -11.72 -10.33 -5.01
N THR A 203 -11.89 -10.62 -3.71
CA THR A 203 -10.92 -11.42 -2.96
C THR A 203 -11.02 -12.88 -3.37
N VAL A 204 -9.90 -13.44 -3.81
CA VAL A 204 -9.78 -14.87 -4.15
C VAL A 204 -9.36 -15.61 -2.89
N ALA A 205 -10.09 -16.64 -2.51
CA ALA A 205 -9.73 -17.48 -1.38
C ALA A 205 -8.45 -18.26 -1.67
N ALA A 206 -7.59 -18.41 -0.68
CA ALA A 206 -6.51 -19.39 -0.77
C ALA A 206 -7.14 -20.79 -0.91
N PRO A 207 -6.55 -21.70 -1.71
CA PRO A 207 -6.98 -23.09 -1.68
C PRO A 207 -6.93 -23.58 -0.23
N ALA A 208 -8.05 -24.11 0.26
CA ALA A 208 -8.12 -24.64 1.63
C ALA A 208 -6.99 -25.66 1.79
N ALA A 209 -6.09 -25.44 2.75
CA ALA A 209 -5.17 -26.49 3.15
C ALA A 209 -6.03 -27.71 3.52
N PRO A 210 -5.72 -28.92 3.01
CA PRO A 210 -6.48 -30.10 3.37
C PRO A 210 -6.46 -30.19 4.90
N LEU A 211 -7.64 -30.19 5.51
CA LEU A 211 -7.79 -30.46 6.94
C LEU A 211 -7.08 -31.79 7.18
N ALA A 212 -5.97 -31.75 7.94
CA ALA A 212 -5.34 -32.98 8.38
C ALA A 212 -6.41 -33.80 9.10
N ALA A 213 -6.74 -34.97 8.56
CA ALA A 213 -7.63 -35.91 9.21
C ALA A 213 -7.05 -36.19 10.59
N GLY A 214 -7.71 -35.68 11.63
CA GLY A 214 -7.32 -35.94 13.00
C GLY A 214 -7.47 -37.43 13.27
N ASP A 215 -6.39 -38.07 13.72
CA ASP A 215 -6.43 -39.41 14.28
C ASP A 215 -7.43 -39.43 15.45
N ALA A 216 -8.55 -40.11 15.23
CA ALA A 216 -9.50 -40.45 16.28
C ALA A 216 -8.88 -41.53 17.17
N ALA A 217 -8.12 -41.13 18.18
CA ALA A 217 -7.75 -42.00 19.30
C ALA A 217 -8.70 -41.75 20.48
N ALA A 218 -9.46 -42.78 20.83
CA ALA A 218 -10.42 -42.81 21.91
C ALA A 218 -9.75 -42.89 23.30
N SER A 219 -10.23 -42.07 24.23
CA SER A 219 -10.39 -42.32 25.68
C SER A 219 -11.12 -41.08 26.23
N GLY A 220 -12.08 -41.09 27.15
CA GLY A 220 -12.48 -42.03 28.19
C GLY A 220 -12.75 -41.21 29.46
N GLY A 221 -13.98 -40.70 29.60
CA GLY A 221 -14.71 -40.22 30.81
C GLY A 221 -14.04 -39.39 31.93
N ALA A 222 -14.66 -38.25 32.29
CA ALA A 222 -15.28 -37.99 33.62
C ALA A 222 -15.74 -36.52 33.78
N GLN A 223 -16.88 -36.35 34.48
CA GLN A 223 -17.58 -35.10 34.83
C GLN A 223 -16.86 -34.23 35.89
N GLY A 224 -17.19 -32.92 35.90
CA GLY A 224 -17.21 -32.11 37.14
C GLY A 224 -16.77 -30.65 37.03
N ASP A 225 -17.76 -29.76 36.81
CA ASP A 225 -17.98 -28.43 37.38
C ASP A 225 -17.03 -27.21 37.25
N GLU A 226 -17.75 -26.08 37.08
CA GLU A 226 -17.51 -24.71 37.52
C GLU A 226 -17.04 -23.60 36.55
N TYR A 227 -17.87 -22.55 36.56
CA TYR A 227 -17.81 -21.24 35.93
C TYR A 227 -16.66 -20.38 36.48
N GLU A 228 -15.95 -19.65 35.62
CA GLU A 228 -15.69 -18.20 35.77
C GLU A 228 -14.80 -17.63 34.64
N GLY A 229 -15.02 -16.35 34.30
CA GLY A 229 -13.92 -15.46 33.94
C GLY A 229 -13.71 -15.10 32.47
N VAL A 230 -14.54 -14.20 31.95
CA VAL A 230 -14.27 -13.40 30.75
C VAL A 230 -13.05 -12.49 30.97
N THR A 231 -11.98 -12.62 30.18
CA THR A 231 -11.15 -11.47 29.76
C THR A 231 -10.56 -11.72 28.36
N GLU A 232 -11.16 -11.06 27.38
CA GLU A 232 -10.76 -11.08 25.98
C GLU A 232 -9.54 -10.19 25.77
N THR A 233 -8.35 -10.79 25.69
CA THR A 233 -7.13 -10.07 25.32
C THR A 233 -6.96 -10.13 23.80
N HIS A 234 -7.34 -9.06 23.12
CA HIS A 234 -7.08 -8.84 21.69
C HIS A 234 -5.56 -8.87 21.42
N ARG A 235 -5.04 -10.03 21.00
CA ARG A 235 -3.68 -10.16 20.47
C ARG A 235 -3.63 -9.51 19.09
N ARG A 236 -3.04 -8.32 19.02
CA ARG A 236 -2.60 -7.69 17.77
C ARG A 236 -1.50 -8.54 17.14
N SER A 237 -1.80 -9.22 16.03
CA SER A 237 -0.81 -9.88 15.19
C SER A 237 -0.45 -8.98 14.02
N SER A 238 0.41 -7.99 14.26
CA SER A 238 1.24 -7.43 13.19
C SER A 238 2.43 -8.38 13.01
N ILE A 239 2.32 -9.32 12.07
CA ILE A 239 3.44 -10.17 11.68
C ILE A 239 4.25 -9.38 10.65
N ALA A 240 5.46 -8.99 11.04
CA ALA A 240 6.49 -8.62 10.08
C ALA A 240 6.76 -9.87 9.22
N MET A 241 6.44 -9.79 7.92
CA MET A 241 6.76 -10.82 6.96
C MET A 241 8.28 -10.82 6.77
N ALA A 242 8.93 -11.86 7.31
CA ALA A 242 10.37 -12.11 7.16
C ALA A 242 10.68 -12.81 5.84
#